data_AF-A0A183BX33-F1
#
_entry.id   AF-A0A183BX33-F1
#
_cell.length_a   1.000
_cell.length_b   1.000
_cell.length_c   1.000
_cell.angle_alpha   90.00
_cell.angle_beta   90.00
_cell.angle_gamma   90.00
#
_symmetry.space_group_name_H-M   'P 1'
#
loop_
_entity.id
_entity.type
_entity.pdbx_description
1 polymer ?
#
loop_
_entity_poly.entity_id
_entity_poly.type
_entity_poly.pdbx_seq_one_letter_code
_entity_poly.pdbx_strand_id
1 'polypeptide(L)'
;MAKDEKKCEHDDEERALLGTFTSIELRKALELGYKVTHFYRAYHFEDFDNQLFKGGKYDIRLERENMKKNPGLRLIAKLGLNSLWGKFSMRNNLSEHDILKSGEEWAKILQDDRLLPSEPVLQKDGKTMRVAFKKKEDFVVEHKDYECGED
;
A
#
# COMPACT_ATOMS: atom_id res chain seq x y z
N MET A 1 25.89 -20.70 27.17
CA MET A 1 24.42 -20.66 27.36
C MET A 1 23.84 -21.52 26.26
N ALA A 2 23.33 -22.71 26.59
CA ALA A 2 22.70 -23.60 25.62
C ALA A 2 21.38 -22.95 25.17
N LYS A 3 21.20 -22.76 23.85
CA LYS A 3 19.89 -22.41 23.29
C LYS A 3 19.00 -23.63 23.48
N ASP A 4 17.89 -23.47 24.19
CA ASP A 4 16.84 -24.49 24.25
C ASP A 4 16.29 -24.73 22.83
N GLU A 5 16.76 -25.79 22.17
CA GLU A 5 16.19 -26.31 20.93
C GLU A 5 14.88 -27.03 21.23
N LYS A 6 13.81 -26.28 21.53
CA LYS A 6 12.47 -26.84 21.46
C LYS A 6 12.19 -27.18 19.99
N LYS A 7 12.06 -28.47 19.67
CA LYS A 7 11.59 -28.92 18.36
C LYS A 7 10.18 -28.37 18.15
N CYS A 8 9.99 -27.66 17.06
CA CYS A 8 8.68 -27.19 16.63
C CYS A 8 7.84 -28.40 16.22
N GLU A 9 6.65 -28.58 16.79
CA GLU A 9 5.72 -29.68 16.46
C GLU A 9 4.72 -29.31 15.34
N HIS A 10 4.83 -28.10 14.78
CA HIS A 10 3.94 -27.61 13.73
C HIS A 10 4.28 -28.19 12.36
N ASP A 11 3.25 -28.46 11.57
CA ASP A 11 3.39 -28.92 10.20
C ASP A 11 3.99 -27.84 9.27
N ASP A 12 4.46 -28.22 8.09
CA ASP A 12 5.01 -27.31 7.09
C ASP A 12 4.00 -26.23 6.69
N GLU A 13 2.70 -26.54 6.65
CA GLU A 13 1.63 -25.57 6.39
C GLU A 13 1.45 -24.57 7.53
N GLU A 14 1.49 -25.03 8.78
CA GLU A 14 1.37 -24.17 9.96
C GLU A 14 2.59 -23.25 10.14
N ARG A 15 3.75 -23.66 9.61
CA ARG A 15 4.97 -22.85 9.55
C ARG A 15 5.05 -21.97 8.31
N ALA A 16 4.12 -22.10 7.37
CA ALA A 16 4.13 -21.32 6.14
C ALA A 16 3.77 -19.86 6.42
N LEU A 17 4.49 -18.95 5.76
CA LEU A 17 4.18 -17.53 5.79
C LEU A 17 3.15 -17.22 4.69
N LEU A 18 1.94 -16.84 5.10
CA LEU A 18 0.92 -16.35 4.18
C LEU A 18 1.04 -14.83 4.05
N GLY A 19 1.32 -14.34 2.84
CA GLY A 19 1.42 -12.91 2.58
C GLY A 19 1.73 -12.58 1.13
N THR A 20 1.81 -11.28 0.85
CA THR A 20 2.25 -10.76 -0.45
C THR A 20 3.73 -10.39 -0.35
N PHE A 21 4.56 -11.03 -1.16
CA PHE A 21 6.00 -10.82 -1.17
C PHE A 21 6.44 -10.21 -2.49
N THR A 22 7.41 -9.31 -2.44
CA THR A 22 8.02 -8.76 -3.66
C THR A 22 8.97 -9.78 -4.30
N SER A 23 9.20 -9.67 -5.61
CA SER A 23 10.08 -10.59 -6.35
C SER A 23 11.50 -10.67 -5.77
N ILE A 24 12.01 -9.55 -5.24
CA ILE A 24 13.32 -9.48 -4.56
C ILE A 24 13.34 -10.26 -3.25
N GLU A 25 12.28 -10.18 -2.44
CA GLU A 25 12.15 -10.93 -1.18
C GLU A 25 11.98 -12.41 -1.47
N LEU A 26 11.13 -12.77 -2.45
CA LEU A 26 10.89 -14.15 -2.83
C LEU A 26 12.17 -14.81 -3.36
N ARG A 27 12.90 -14.14 -4.25
CA ARG A 27 14.20 -14.62 -4.73
C ARG A 27 15.17 -14.85 -3.58
N LYS A 28 15.23 -13.91 -2.62
CA LYS A 28 16.13 -14.07 -1.48
C LYS A 28 15.71 -15.22 -0.56
N ALA A 29 14.41 -15.42 -0.37
CA ALA A 29 13.89 -16.54 0.41
C ALA A 29 14.27 -17.89 -0.23
N LEU A 30 14.13 -18.00 -1.56
CA LEU A 30 14.54 -19.20 -2.30
C LEU A 30 16.05 -19.47 -2.17
N GLU A 31 16.89 -18.45 -2.27
CA GLU A 31 18.34 -18.57 -2.03
C GLU A 31 18.68 -19.09 -0.62
N LEU A 32 17.84 -18.76 0.38
CA LEU A 32 18.00 -19.19 1.76
C LEU A 32 17.37 -20.56 2.06
N GLY A 33 16.84 -21.24 1.03
CA GLY A 33 16.27 -22.59 1.14
C GLY A 33 14.80 -22.66 1.55
N TYR A 34 14.09 -21.52 1.57
CA TYR A 34 12.63 -21.53 1.74
C TYR A 34 11.96 -22.12 0.50
N LYS A 35 10.79 -22.74 0.69
CA LYS A 35 10.00 -23.35 -0.38
C LYS A 35 8.67 -22.63 -0.51
N VAL A 36 8.20 -22.46 -1.74
CA VAL A 36 6.84 -21.97 -2.02
C VAL A 36 5.90 -23.15 -1.88
N THR A 37 4.97 -23.08 -0.94
CA THR A 37 3.96 -24.11 -0.71
C THR A 37 2.72 -23.89 -1.58
N HIS A 38 2.23 -22.65 -1.62
CA HIS A 38 1.06 -22.24 -2.38
C HIS A 38 1.31 -20.90 -3.09
N PHE A 39 0.89 -20.82 -4.35
CA PHE A 39 0.97 -19.60 -5.16
C PHE A 39 -0.44 -19.17 -5.56
N TYR A 40 -0.86 -18.00 -5.08
CA TYR A 40 -2.22 -17.49 -5.33
C TYR A 40 -2.28 -16.60 -6.56
N ARG A 41 -1.39 -15.60 -6.64
CA ARG A 41 -1.40 -14.57 -7.68
C ARG A 41 -0.05 -13.87 -7.76
N ALA A 42 0.37 -13.52 -8.97
CA ALA A 42 1.41 -12.53 -9.21
C ALA A 42 0.84 -11.25 -9.82
N TYR A 43 1.47 -10.13 -9.47
CA TYR A 43 1.31 -8.86 -10.16
C TYR A 43 2.56 -8.66 -11.02
N HIS A 44 2.40 -8.83 -12.34
CA HIS A 44 3.43 -8.52 -13.30
C HIS A 44 3.24 -7.10 -13.81
N PHE A 45 4.30 -6.30 -13.78
CA PHE A 45 4.33 -4.96 -14.35
C PHE A 45 5.29 -5.01 -15.54
N GLU A 46 4.75 -4.97 -16.76
CA GLU A 46 5.53 -5.10 -18.00
C GLU A 46 6.50 -3.93 -18.18
N ASP A 47 6.03 -2.72 -17.85
CA ASP A 47 6.78 -1.49 -18.02
C ASP A 47 7.41 -1.03 -16.70
N PHE A 48 8.74 -0.90 -16.72
CA PHE A 48 9.49 -0.23 -15.65
C PHE A 48 10.13 1.06 -16.14
N ASP A 49 9.71 2.19 -15.57
CA ASP A 49 10.28 3.49 -15.89
C ASP A 49 11.47 3.81 -14.99
N ASN A 50 12.67 3.53 -15.51
CA ASN A 50 13.95 3.88 -14.89
C ASN A 50 14.17 5.39 -14.70
N GLN A 51 13.32 6.25 -15.31
CA GLN A 51 13.42 7.70 -15.31
C GLN A 51 12.42 8.37 -14.38
N LEU A 52 11.48 7.61 -13.78
CA LEU A 52 10.38 8.13 -12.96
C LEU A 52 10.87 9.13 -11.89
N PHE A 53 11.99 8.82 -11.23
CA PHE A 53 12.60 9.69 -10.21
C PHE A 53 13.98 10.25 -10.60
N LYS A 54 14.43 10.04 -11.84
CA LYS A 54 15.70 10.61 -12.36
C LYS A 54 15.54 11.99 -13.01
N GLY A 55 14.33 12.55 -12.95
CA GLY A 55 14.05 13.90 -13.44
C GLY A 55 13.54 13.98 -14.87
N GLY A 56 13.26 12.85 -15.54
CA GLY A 56 12.69 12.87 -16.89
C GLY A 56 11.19 13.22 -16.89
N LYS A 57 10.39 12.44 -16.14
CA LYS A 57 8.92 12.53 -16.18
C LYS A 57 8.33 13.67 -15.35
N TYR A 58 8.99 14.02 -14.24
CA TYR A 58 8.52 15.03 -13.27
C TYR A 58 9.52 16.18 -13.06
N ASP A 59 10.55 16.29 -13.90
CA ASP A 59 11.61 17.32 -13.84
C ASP A 59 12.32 17.46 -12.47
N ILE A 60 12.39 16.37 -11.71
CA ILE A 60 13.14 16.29 -10.44
C ILE A 60 14.63 16.11 -10.75
N ARG A 61 15.34 17.21 -11.00
CA ARG A 61 16.80 17.22 -11.22
C ARG A 61 17.54 17.44 -9.91
N LEU A 62 18.40 16.48 -9.54
CA LEU A 62 19.27 16.59 -8.37
C LEU A 62 20.61 17.21 -8.76
N GLU A 63 20.73 18.52 -8.63
CA GLU A 63 21.99 19.22 -8.83
C GLU A 63 22.90 19.05 -7.61
N ARG A 64 23.96 18.24 -7.77
CA ARG A 64 24.90 17.93 -6.68
C ARG A 64 25.57 19.17 -6.09
N GLU A 65 25.75 20.21 -6.91
CA GLU A 65 26.32 21.49 -6.52
C GLU A 65 25.45 22.25 -5.51
N ASN A 66 24.12 22.06 -5.59
CA ASN A 66 23.15 22.64 -4.67
C ASN A 66 22.94 21.81 -3.39
N MET A 67 23.49 20.59 -3.33
CA MET A 67 23.44 19.72 -2.14
C MET A 67 24.49 20.13 -1.09
N LYS A 68 24.33 21.34 -0.53
CA LYS A 68 25.11 21.81 0.62
C LYS A 68 24.75 20.97 1.85
N LYS A 69 25.76 20.60 2.65
CA LYS A 69 25.56 19.82 3.89
C LYS A 69 24.82 20.68 4.94
N ASN A 70 23.50 20.62 4.93
CA ASN A 70 22.63 21.23 5.94
C ASN A 70 21.85 20.13 6.67
N PRO A 71 22.05 19.95 7.99
CA PRO A 71 21.41 18.87 8.75
C PRO A 71 19.88 19.03 8.82
N GLY A 72 19.36 20.27 8.92
CA GLY A 72 17.93 20.54 8.99
C GLY A 72 17.22 20.26 7.65
N LEU A 73 17.76 20.77 6.55
CA LEU A 73 17.20 20.49 5.22
C LEU A 73 17.30 19.00 4.86
N ARG A 74 18.37 18.32 5.29
CA ARG A 74 18.49 16.86 5.12
C ARG A 74 17.43 16.11 5.91
N LEU A 75 17.10 16.55 7.12
CA LEU A 75 16.01 15.97 7.91
C LEU A 75 14.67 16.13 7.19
N ILE A 76 14.37 17.33 6.70
CA ILE A 76 13.12 17.62 5.97
C ILE A 76 13.04 16.78 4.68
N ALA A 77 14.12 16.72 3.90
CA ALA A 77 14.18 15.89 2.70
C ALA A 77 13.98 14.40 3.00
N LYS A 78 14.62 13.90 4.07
CA LYS A 78 14.46 12.51 4.52
C LYS A 78 13.03 12.23 4.98
N LEU A 79 12.40 13.16 5.70
CA LEU A 79 11.01 13.06 6.12
C LEU A 79 10.09 12.99 4.90
N GLY A 80 10.27 13.90 3.93
CA GLY A 80 9.50 13.91 2.69
C GLY A 80 9.63 12.62 1.89
N LEU A 81 10.83 12.06 1.76
CA LEU A 81 11.05 10.77 1.09
C LEU A 81 10.36 9.60 1.80
N ASN A 82 10.45 9.54 3.13
CA ASN A 82 9.75 8.51 3.90
C ASN A 82 8.23 8.65 3.77
N SER A 83 7.70 9.88 3.83
CA SER A 83 6.28 10.18 3.66
C SER A 83 5.78 9.87 2.24
N LEU A 84 6.60 10.10 1.21
CA LEU A 84 6.28 9.77 -0.17
C LEU A 84 6.02 8.28 -0.35
N TRP A 85 6.93 7.43 0.13
CA TRP A 85 6.75 5.97 0.05
C TRP A 85 5.56 5.50 0.88
N GLY A 86 5.30 6.14 2.03
CA GLY A 86 4.10 5.89 2.82
C GLY A 86 2.79 6.26 2.08
N LYS A 87 2.83 7.29 1.21
CA LYS A 87 1.68 7.65 0.38
C LYS A 87 1.43 6.60 -0.71
N PHE A 88 2.49 6.09 -1.36
CA PHE A 88 2.35 5.04 -2.39
C PHE A 88 1.90 3.70 -1.82
N SER A 89 2.29 3.37 -0.58
CA SER A 89 1.87 2.12 0.10
C SER A 89 0.58 2.27 0.91
N MET A 90 -0.11 3.40 0.80
CA MET A 90 -1.36 3.64 1.51
C MET A 90 -2.44 2.67 1.02
N ARG A 91 -3.16 2.05 1.96
CA ARG A 91 -4.26 1.14 1.61
C ARG A 91 -5.40 1.94 1.01
N ASN A 92 -5.81 1.58 -0.21
CA ASN A 92 -6.89 2.26 -0.93
C ASN A 92 -8.30 1.92 -0.39
N ASN A 93 -8.42 0.93 0.49
CA ASN A 93 -9.69 0.47 1.06
C ASN A 93 -9.97 0.99 2.48
N LEU A 94 -9.18 1.95 2.96
CA LEU A 94 -9.43 2.61 4.24
C LEU A 94 -10.69 3.49 4.12
N SER A 95 -11.53 3.46 5.15
CA SER A 95 -12.67 4.36 5.23
C SER A 95 -12.19 5.79 5.40
N GLU A 96 -12.63 6.67 4.51
CA GLU A 96 -12.42 8.10 4.61
C GLU A 96 -13.50 8.70 5.52
N HIS A 97 -13.15 9.80 6.20
CA HIS A 97 -14.05 10.49 7.11
C HIS A 97 -14.20 11.94 6.69
N ASP A 98 -15.44 12.42 6.66
CA ASP A 98 -15.74 13.84 6.46
C ASP A 98 -16.68 14.36 7.56
N ILE A 99 -16.57 15.65 7.86
CA ILE A 99 -17.38 16.34 8.87
C ILE A 99 -18.31 17.30 8.12
N LEU A 100 -19.56 16.88 8.01
CA LEU A 100 -20.60 17.61 7.31
C LEU A 100 -21.28 18.60 8.24
N LYS A 101 -21.62 19.77 7.69
CA LYS A 101 -22.32 20.84 8.42
C LYS A 101 -23.78 20.95 8.02
N SER A 102 -24.18 20.31 6.92
CA SER A 102 -25.54 20.38 6.39
C SER A 102 -26.03 19.04 5.83
N GLY A 103 -27.35 18.87 5.79
CA GLY A 103 -27.98 17.71 5.15
C GLY A 103 -27.79 17.67 3.62
N GLU A 104 -27.50 18.81 2.99
CA GLU A 104 -27.23 18.88 1.55
C GLU A 104 -25.89 18.21 1.19
N GLU A 105 -24.88 18.37 2.03
CA GLU A 105 -23.59 17.69 1.85
C GLU A 105 -23.74 16.17 2.01
N TRP A 106 -24.61 15.73 2.92
CA TRP A 106 -24.94 14.33 3.08
C TRP A 106 -25.68 13.76 1.86
N ALA A 107 -26.65 14.51 1.32
CA ALA A 107 -27.35 14.12 0.10
C ALA A 107 -26.40 13.98 -1.10
N LYS A 108 -25.38 14.84 -1.21
CA LYS A 108 -24.35 14.73 -2.27
C LYS A 108 -23.54 13.44 -2.16
N ILE A 109 -23.19 13.02 -0.95
CA ILE A 109 -22.46 11.76 -0.72
C ILE A 109 -23.34 10.55 -1.04
N LEU A 110 -24.63 10.60 -0.68
CA LEU A 110 -25.60 9.54 -1.03
C LEU A 110 -25.88 9.44 -2.53
N GLN A 111 -25.75 10.54 -3.27
CA GLN A 111 -25.92 10.58 -4.72
C GLN A 111 -24.69 10.07 -5.49
N ASP A 112 -23.54 9.92 -4.82
CA ASP A 112 -22.34 9.38 -5.47
C ASP A 112 -22.33 7.84 -5.40
N ASP A 113 -22.73 7.20 -6.49
CA ASP A 113 -22.77 5.74 -6.64
C ASP A 113 -21.39 5.05 -6.49
N ARG A 114 -20.30 5.82 -6.48
CA ARG A 114 -18.93 5.32 -6.28
C ARG A 114 -18.59 5.16 -4.80
N LEU A 115 -19.40 5.74 -3.92
CA LEU A 115 -19.18 5.74 -2.48
C LEU A 115 -20.15 4.77 -1.80
N LEU A 116 -19.64 4.07 -0.80
CA LEU A 116 -20.39 3.27 0.14
C LEU A 116 -20.38 4.02 1.47
N PRO A 117 -21.35 4.93 1.69
CA PRO A 117 -21.43 5.68 2.93
C PRO A 117 -21.97 4.81 4.06
N SER A 118 -21.34 4.93 5.23
CA SER A 118 -21.82 4.40 6.50
C SER A 118 -22.82 5.36 7.14
N GLU A 119 -23.51 4.89 8.19
CA GLU A 119 -24.42 5.73 8.96
C GLU A 119 -23.72 6.99 9.50
N PRO A 120 -24.34 8.18 9.34
CA PRO A 120 -23.77 9.42 9.82
C PRO A 120 -23.92 9.52 11.34
N VAL A 121 -22.86 9.95 12.02
CA VAL A 121 -22.85 10.14 13.48
C VAL A 121 -22.91 11.62 13.81
N LEU A 122 -23.97 12.06 14.49
CA LEU A 122 -24.08 13.45 14.97
C LEU A 122 -23.00 13.72 16.02
N GLN A 123 -22.29 14.84 15.88
CA GLN A 123 -21.28 15.26 16.84
C GLN A 123 -21.93 15.95 18.06
N LYS A 124 -21.14 16.09 19.13
CA LYS A 124 -21.58 16.69 20.41
C LYS A 124 -22.06 18.14 20.28
N ASP A 125 -21.70 18.82 19.19
CA ASP A 125 -22.13 20.18 18.90
C ASP A 125 -23.58 20.27 18.38
N GLY A 126 -24.21 19.13 18.07
CA GLY A 126 -25.56 19.03 17.53
C GLY A 126 -25.75 19.66 16.14
N LYS A 127 -24.66 20.11 15.50
CA LYS A 127 -24.69 20.87 14.25
C LYS A 127 -23.88 20.20 13.14
N THR A 128 -22.95 19.32 13.49
CA THR A 128 -22.15 18.61 12.50
C THR A 128 -22.35 17.11 12.58
N MET A 129 -22.20 16.45 11.43
CA MET A 129 -22.34 15.00 11.28
C MET A 129 -21.03 14.45 10.74
N ARG A 130 -20.46 13.45 11.43
CA ARG A 130 -19.32 12.71 10.91
C ARG A 130 -19.82 11.56 10.05
N VAL A 131 -19.38 11.52 8.81
CA VAL A 131 -19.71 10.44 7.88
C VAL A 131 -18.44 9.67 7.57
N ALA A 132 -18.53 8.35 7.61
CA ALA A 132 -17.50 7.48 7.07
C ALA A 132 -17.97 6.95 5.72
N PHE A 133 -17.12 6.93 4.71
CA PHE A 133 -17.43 6.32 3.43
C PHE A 133 -16.25 5.51 2.92
N LYS A 134 -16.55 4.43 2.19
CA LYS A 134 -15.56 3.65 1.46
C LYS A 134 -15.79 3.84 -0.02
N LYS A 135 -14.72 3.90 -0.81
CA LYS A 135 -14.86 3.80 -2.27
C LYS A 135 -15.25 2.37 -2.61
N LYS A 136 -16.20 2.22 -3.53
CA LYS A 136 -16.58 0.92 -4.08
C LYS A 136 -15.39 0.35 -4.84
N GLU A 137 -15.12 -0.95 -4.67
CA GLU A 137 -14.06 -1.64 -5.40
C GLU A 137 -14.51 -1.85 -6.85
N ASP A 138 -14.34 -0.84 -7.70
CA ASP A 138 -14.62 -0.94 -9.12
C ASP A 138 -13.47 -1.69 -9.83
N PHE A 139 -13.76 -2.92 -10.25
CA PHE A 139 -13.08 -3.71 -11.28
C PHE A 139 -11.56 -3.89 -11.16
N VAL A 140 -11.12 -4.80 -10.28
CA VAL A 140 -9.91 -5.57 -10.58
C VAL A 140 -10.31 -6.64 -11.58
N VAL A 141 -10.05 -6.41 -12.87
CA VAL A 141 -10.13 -7.48 -13.86
C VAL A 141 -9.05 -8.48 -13.50
N GLU A 142 -9.46 -9.66 -13.05
CA GLU A 142 -8.55 -10.78 -12.86
C GLU A 142 -7.91 -11.08 -14.22
N HIS A 143 -6.58 -11.01 -14.28
CA HIS A 143 -5.90 -11.63 -15.40
C HIS A 143 -6.25 -13.12 -15.34
N LYS A 144 -6.77 -13.67 -16.44
CA LYS A 144 -6.90 -15.11 -16.60
C LYS A 144 -5.56 -15.75 -16.27
N ASP A 145 -5.62 -16.90 -15.60
CA ASP A 145 -4.49 -17.64 -15.06
C ASP A 145 -3.21 -17.46 -15.89
N TYR A 146 -2.16 -16.98 -15.24
CA TYR A 146 -0.84 -16.90 -15.86
C TYR A 146 -0.35 -18.34 -16.08
N GLU A 147 -0.55 -18.85 -17.29
CA GLU A 147 0.10 -20.08 -17.74
C GLU A 147 1.61 -19.81 -17.76
N CYS A 148 2.33 -20.44 -16.83
CA CYS A 148 3.78 -20.42 -16.83
C CYS A 148 4.22 -21.06 -18.15
N GLY A 149 4.76 -20.27 -19.07
CA GLY A 149 5.36 -20.79 -20.29
C GLY A 149 6.37 -21.88 -19.94
N GLU A 150 6.23 -23.04 -20.56
CA GLU A 150 7.25 -24.08 -20.54
C GLU A 150 8.47 -23.57 -21.31
N ASP A 151 9.54 -23.24 -20.59
CA ASP A 151 10.90 -23.13 -21.13
C ASP A 151 11.75 -24.31 -20.63
#